data_AF-A0A6N7YY61-F1
#
_entry.id   AF-A0A6N7YY61-F1
#
_cell.length_a   1.000
_cell.length_b   1.000
_cell.length_c   1.000
_cell.angle_alpha   90.00
_cell.angle_beta   90.00
_cell.angle_gamma   90.00
#
_symmetry.space_group_name_H-M   'P 1'
#
loop_
_entity.id
_entity.type
_entity.pdbx_description
1 polymer ?
#
loop_
_entity_poly.entity_id
_entity_poly.type
_entity_poly.pdbx_seq_one_letter_code
_entity_poly.pdbx_strand_id
1 'polypeptide(L)'
;GPSGGPPVGQPPGNVQQWIEEAIRELQAAGVNVTEADVQNIWAIIQHESGGNPNAINLWDSNATAGHPSKGLMQTIDSTFNSYKLPGHNDIYNPIDNIIAGVRYTISRYGSIASTPGLQAMAHGGGYVGY
;
A
#
# COMPACT_ATOMS: atom_id res chain seq x y z
N GLY A 1 -16.72 -22.52 8.79
CA GLY A 1 -16.51 -21.11 9.19
C GLY A 1 -15.16 -20.96 9.85
N PRO A 2 -14.60 -19.75 9.91
CA PRO A 2 -14.46 -18.78 8.82
C PRO A 2 -13.13 -19.05 8.08
N SER A 3 -13.19 -19.27 6.77
CA SER A 3 -11.98 -19.35 5.96
C SER A 3 -11.59 -17.93 5.56
N GLY A 4 -10.98 -17.20 6.50
CA GLY A 4 -10.15 -16.07 6.11
C GLY A 4 -9.07 -16.61 5.19
N GLY A 5 -8.84 -15.97 4.04
CA GLY A 5 -7.80 -16.35 3.10
C GLY A 5 -6.46 -16.57 3.82
N PRO A 6 -5.58 -17.42 3.26
CA PRO A 6 -4.32 -17.75 3.92
C PRO A 6 -3.60 -16.45 4.32
N PRO A 7 -3.06 -16.37 5.56
CA PRO A 7 -2.29 -15.21 5.96
C PRO A 7 -1.14 -15.04 4.96
N VAL A 8 -0.95 -13.81 4.47
CA VAL A 8 0.28 -13.49 3.74
C VAL A 8 1.45 -13.86 4.65
N GLY A 9 2.49 -14.50 4.08
CA GLY A 9 3.69 -14.84 4.84
C GLY A 9 4.32 -13.58 5.46
N GLN A 10 5.26 -13.71 6.40
CA GLN A 10 5.92 -12.52 6.96
C GLN A 10 6.60 -11.67 5.86
N PRO A 11 6.58 -10.32 5.96
CA PRO A 11 7.29 -9.48 5.02
C PRO A 11 8.81 -9.79 5.04
N PRO A 12 9.50 -9.70 3.89
CA PRO A 12 10.96 -9.70 3.87
C PRO A 12 11.52 -8.60 4.79
N GLY A 13 12.66 -8.84 5.44
CA GLY A 13 13.19 -7.95 6.47
C GLY A 13 13.38 -6.49 6.03
N ASN A 14 13.78 -6.25 4.78
CA ASN A 14 13.87 -4.90 4.21
C ASN A 14 12.49 -4.26 4.01
N VAL A 15 11.51 -5.02 3.54
CA VAL A 15 10.13 -4.52 3.34
C VAL A 15 9.49 -4.20 4.69
N GLN A 16 9.69 -5.06 5.69
CA GLN A 16 9.22 -4.82 7.05
C GLN A 16 9.78 -3.50 7.61
N GLN A 17 11.08 -3.26 7.46
CA GLN A 17 11.71 -2.02 7.92
C GLN A 17 11.12 -0.78 7.25
N TRP A 18 10.84 -0.83 5.94
CA TRP A 18 10.20 0.27 5.23
C TRP A 18 8.78 0.54 5.71
N ILE A 19 7.99 -0.51 5.98
CA ILE A 19 6.64 -0.38 6.50
C ILE A 19 6.66 0.23 7.91
N GLU A 20 7.54 -0.26 8.79
CA GLU A 20 7.66 0.24 10.15
C GLU A 20 8.10 1.72 10.19
N GLU A 21 9.05 2.11 9.34
CA GLU A 21 9.48 3.50 9.24
C GLU A 21 8.38 4.41 8.68
N ALA A 22 7.68 3.98 7.63
CA ALA A 22 6.53 4.72 7.10
C ALA A 22 5.43 4.89 8.15
N ILE A 23 5.13 3.86 8.96
CA ILE A 23 4.17 3.96 10.07
C ILE A 23 4.61 5.02 11.08
N ARG A 24 5.89 5.05 11.46
CA ARG A 24 6.42 6.05 12.40
C ARG A 24 6.25 7.47 11.88
N GLU A 25 6.58 7.72 10.62
CA GLU A 25 6.43 9.04 10.02
C GLU A 25 4.96 9.46 9.85
N LEU A 26 4.09 8.50 9.49
CA LEU A 26 2.65 8.71 9.45
C LEU A 26 2.07 9.07 10.83
N GLN A 27 2.50 8.37 11.89
CA GLN A 27 2.11 8.67 13.27
C GLN A 27 2.60 10.06 13.70
N ALA A 28 3.86 10.41 13.38
CA ALA A 28 4.41 11.74 13.63
C ALA A 28 3.63 12.85 12.91
N ALA A 29 3.05 12.54 11.74
CA ALA A 29 2.16 13.42 10.99
C ALA A 29 0.68 13.40 11.47
N GLY A 30 0.36 12.66 12.54
CA GLY A 30 -0.98 12.59 13.11
C GLY A 30 -1.95 11.66 12.37
N VAL A 31 -1.44 10.79 11.48
CA VAL A 31 -2.27 9.78 10.81
C VAL A 31 -2.49 8.61 11.76
N ASN A 32 -3.74 8.17 11.89
CA ASN A 32 -4.11 7.05 12.76
C ASN A 32 -3.74 5.71 12.12
N VAL A 33 -2.49 5.29 12.30
CA VAL A 33 -1.96 3.97 11.93
C VAL A 33 -1.25 3.34 13.12
N THR A 34 -1.23 2.02 13.16
CA THR A 34 -0.69 1.24 14.29
C THR A 34 0.23 0.13 13.80
N GLU A 35 1.01 -0.48 14.69
CA GLU A 35 1.81 -1.66 14.36
C GLU A 35 0.95 -2.84 13.87
N ALA A 36 -0.33 -2.90 14.25
CA ALA A 36 -1.26 -3.91 13.74
C ALA A 36 -1.50 -3.78 12.23
N ASP A 37 -1.24 -2.60 11.65
CA ASP A 37 -1.40 -2.37 10.22
C ASP A 37 -0.24 -2.91 9.38
N VAL A 38 0.90 -3.30 9.99
CA VAL A 38 2.07 -3.83 9.26
C VAL A 38 1.68 -4.99 8.35
N GLN A 39 0.90 -5.94 8.86
CA GLN A 39 0.47 -7.11 8.09
C GLN A 39 -0.53 -6.75 6.99
N ASN A 40 -1.39 -5.76 7.22
CA ASN A 40 -2.35 -5.27 6.22
C ASN A 40 -1.63 -4.54 5.08
N ILE A 41 -0.69 -3.66 5.41
CA ILE A 41 0.15 -2.94 4.43
C ILE A 41 0.99 -3.95 3.65
N TRP A 42 1.59 -4.93 4.33
CA TRP A 42 2.33 -5.98 3.64
C TRP A 42 1.44 -6.80 2.71
N ALA A 43 0.24 -7.19 3.12
CA ALA A 43 -0.68 -7.92 2.25
C ALA A 43 -0.98 -7.14 0.96
N ILE A 44 -1.21 -5.84 1.08
CA ILE A 44 -1.35 -4.95 -0.09
C ILE A 44 -0.08 -4.99 -0.95
N ILE A 45 1.09 -4.69 -0.38
CA ILE A 45 2.36 -4.64 -1.12
C ILE A 45 2.68 -5.96 -1.81
N GLN A 46 2.45 -7.09 -1.14
CA GLN A 46 2.67 -8.42 -1.69
C GLN A 46 1.84 -8.65 -2.95
N HIS A 47 0.58 -8.21 -2.96
CA HIS A 47 -0.30 -8.39 -4.11
C HIS A 47 -0.07 -7.34 -5.21
N GLU A 48 0.24 -6.11 -4.84
CA GLU A 48 0.41 -4.99 -5.78
C GLU A 48 1.77 -5.02 -6.49
N SER A 49 2.86 -5.30 -5.77
CA SER A 49 4.23 -5.20 -6.30
C SER A 49 5.11 -6.42 -6.02
N GLY A 50 4.63 -7.37 -5.20
CA GLY A 50 5.46 -8.45 -4.68
C GLY A 50 6.60 -7.97 -3.78
N GLY A 51 6.53 -6.73 -3.27
CA GLY A 51 7.62 -6.12 -2.49
C GLY A 51 8.71 -5.45 -3.33
N ASN A 52 8.49 -5.25 -4.64
CA ASN A 52 9.44 -4.56 -5.50
C ASN A 52 9.18 -3.03 -5.51
N PRO A 53 10.08 -2.19 -4.95
CA PRO A 53 9.89 -0.74 -4.93
C PRO A 53 10.00 -0.08 -6.31
N ASN A 54 10.53 -0.78 -7.32
CA ASN A 54 10.62 -0.31 -8.70
C ASN A 54 9.53 -0.91 -9.60
N ALA A 55 8.49 -1.53 -9.02
CA ALA A 55 7.39 -2.08 -9.80
C ALA A 55 6.67 -0.97 -10.59
N ILE A 56 6.33 -1.26 -11.84
CA ILE A 56 5.57 -0.38 -12.72
C ILE A 56 4.53 -1.19 -13.48
N ASN A 57 3.27 -0.78 -13.41
CA ASN A 57 2.20 -1.34 -14.22
C ASN A 57 2.10 -0.59 -15.55
N LEU A 58 2.26 -1.30 -16.66
CA LEU A 58 2.23 -0.75 -18.02
C LEU A 58 1.07 -1.25 -18.88
N TRP A 59 0.13 -2.01 -18.31
CA TRP A 59 -0.88 -2.72 -19.08
C TRP A 59 -2.32 -2.28 -18.80
N ASP A 60 -2.58 -1.52 -17.74
CA ASP A 60 -3.92 -1.08 -17.37
C ASP A 60 -4.38 0.21 -18.09
N SER A 61 -5.58 0.66 -17.77
CA SER A 61 -6.16 1.89 -18.33
C SER A 61 -5.37 3.13 -17.92
N ASN A 62 -4.77 3.15 -16.74
CA ASN A 62 -3.94 4.25 -16.28
C ASN A 62 -2.65 4.34 -17.08
N ALA A 63 -1.99 3.21 -17.32
CA ALA A 63 -0.81 3.11 -18.18
C ALA A 63 -1.13 3.53 -19.62
N THR A 64 -2.26 3.08 -20.16
CA THR A 64 -2.75 3.50 -21.48
C THR A 64 -2.99 5.01 -21.55
N ALA A 65 -3.45 5.62 -20.46
CA ALA A 65 -3.62 7.06 -20.32
C ALA A 65 -2.32 7.83 -20.01
N GLY A 66 -1.17 7.14 -19.90
CA GLY A 66 0.13 7.77 -19.61
C GLY A 66 0.42 8.02 -18.13
N HIS A 67 -0.36 7.41 -17.23
CA HIS A 67 -0.24 7.55 -15.78
C HIS A 67 -0.03 6.20 -15.09
N PRO A 68 1.02 5.45 -15.41
CA PRO A 68 1.21 4.11 -14.86
C PRO A 68 1.34 4.13 -13.34
N SER A 69 0.81 3.10 -12.69
CA SER A 69 0.99 2.85 -11.26
C SER A 69 2.41 2.38 -10.96
N LYS A 70 2.99 2.84 -9.84
CA LYS A 70 4.41 2.67 -9.50
C LYS A 70 4.64 2.36 -8.02
N GLY A 71 5.74 1.67 -7.76
CA GLY A 71 6.25 1.43 -6.41
C GLY A 71 5.50 0.35 -5.64
N LEU A 72 5.79 0.26 -4.34
CA LEU A 72 5.33 -0.82 -3.46
C LEU A 72 3.80 -0.94 -3.38
N MET A 73 3.11 0.19 -3.26
CA MET A 73 1.65 0.30 -3.14
C MET A 73 0.97 0.68 -4.46
N GLN A 74 1.70 0.61 -5.59
CA GLN A 74 1.19 0.85 -6.95
C GLN A 74 0.37 2.15 -7.08
N THR A 75 0.92 3.27 -6.61
CA THR A 75 0.28 4.59 -6.75
C THR A 75 0.58 5.21 -8.11
N ILE A 76 -0.39 5.95 -8.68
CA ILE A 76 -0.15 6.83 -9.83
C ILE A 76 0.39 8.19 -9.37
N ASP A 77 1.04 8.95 -10.27
CA ASP A 77 1.71 10.22 -9.92
C ASP A 77 0.76 11.23 -9.26
N SER A 78 -0.48 11.35 -9.72
CA SER A 78 -1.46 12.29 -9.16
C SER A 78 -1.86 11.91 -7.73
N THR A 79 -2.08 10.62 -7.48
CA THR A 79 -2.34 10.09 -6.12
C THR A 79 -1.13 10.31 -5.24
N PHE A 80 0.06 9.89 -5.67
CA PHE A 80 1.29 10.07 -4.90
C PHE A 80 1.49 11.54 -4.48
N ASN A 81 1.38 12.47 -5.43
CA ASN A 81 1.56 13.90 -5.14
C ASN A 81 0.48 14.49 -4.23
N SER A 82 -0.74 13.95 -4.24
CA SER A 82 -1.84 14.41 -3.38
C SER A 82 -1.71 13.89 -1.93
N TYR A 83 -1.09 12.73 -1.74
CA TYR A 83 -1.08 12.01 -0.46
C TYR A 83 0.31 11.83 0.16
N LYS A 84 1.39 12.25 -0.50
CA LYS A 84 2.73 12.31 0.12
C LYS A 84 2.79 13.28 1.31
N LEU A 85 3.66 12.99 2.26
CA LEU A 85 4.02 13.95 3.31
C LEU A 85 5.04 14.97 2.78
N PRO A 86 5.15 16.18 3.38
CA PRO A 86 6.20 17.12 3.03
C PRO A 86 7.58 16.48 3.19
N GLY A 87 8.45 16.61 2.18
CA GLY A 87 9.77 15.97 2.14
C GLY A 87 9.83 14.65 1.37
N HIS A 88 8.69 13.97 1.20
CA HIS A 88 8.58 12.66 0.52
C HIS A 88 8.25 12.82 -0.96
N ASN A 89 9.27 13.07 -1.79
CA ASN A 89 9.09 13.49 -3.18
C ASN A 89 9.44 12.41 -4.21
N ASP A 90 9.80 11.20 -3.80
CA ASP A 90 10.22 10.14 -4.71
C ASP A 90 9.22 8.96 -4.69
N ILE A 91 8.49 8.78 -5.80
CA ILE A 91 7.49 7.72 -5.92
C ILE A 91 8.08 6.30 -5.89
N TYR A 92 9.38 6.15 -6.16
CA TYR A 92 10.08 4.86 -6.08
C TYR A 92 10.82 4.68 -4.76
N ASN A 93 10.90 5.72 -3.91
CA ASN A 93 11.35 5.54 -2.55
C ASN A 93 10.31 4.68 -1.81
N PRO A 94 10.70 3.54 -1.21
CA PRO A 94 9.76 2.61 -0.60
C PRO A 94 8.96 3.25 0.53
N ILE A 95 9.57 4.13 1.33
CA ILE A 95 8.92 4.79 2.48
C ILE A 95 7.91 5.82 1.96
N ASP A 96 8.33 6.69 1.05
CA ASP A 96 7.47 7.71 0.43
C ASP A 96 6.23 7.08 -0.23
N ASN A 97 6.43 6.00 -0.98
CA ASN A 97 5.36 5.30 -1.69
C ASN A 97 4.36 4.66 -0.71
N ILE A 98 4.85 4.07 0.39
CA ILE A 98 4.01 3.52 1.45
C ILE A 98 3.19 4.64 2.12
N ILE A 99 3.83 5.76 2.46
CA ILE A 99 3.16 6.92 3.08
C ILE A 99 2.00 7.41 2.22
N ALA A 100 2.26 7.62 0.92
CA ALA A 100 1.23 8.12 0.01
C ALA A 100 0.12 7.09 -0.20
N GLY A 101 0.46 5.82 -0.38
CA GLY A 101 -0.51 4.73 -0.55
C GLY A 101 -1.41 4.57 0.68
N VAL A 102 -0.84 4.52 1.88
CA VAL A 102 -1.60 4.41 3.14
C VAL A 102 -2.53 5.61 3.35
N ARG A 103 -2.06 6.83 3.12
CA ARG A 103 -2.90 8.03 3.26
C ARG A 103 -4.03 8.05 2.25
N TYR A 104 -3.79 7.64 1.01
CA TYR A 104 -4.84 7.47 0.00
C TYR A 104 -5.86 6.42 0.45
N THR A 105 -5.39 5.24 0.87
CA THR A 105 -6.24 4.16 1.35
C THR A 105 -7.15 4.60 2.50
N ILE A 106 -6.60 5.26 3.52
CA ILE A 106 -7.37 5.77 4.66
C ILE A 106 -8.37 6.83 4.20
N SER A 107 -7.95 7.77 3.34
CA SER A 107 -8.85 8.80 2.83
C SER A 107 -10.00 8.23 1.99
N ARG A 108 -9.76 7.13 1.27
CA ARG A 108 -10.73 6.55 0.34
C ARG A 108 -11.66 5.53 0.99
N TYR A 109 -11.17 4.79 1.99
CA TYR A 109 -11.86 3.64 2.59
C TYR A 109 -12.05 3.74 4.12
N GLY A 110 -11.48 4.77 4.76
CA GLY A 110 -11.57 5.01 6.20
C GLY A 110 -10.52 4.26 7.04
N SER A 111 -10.04 3.10 6.57
CA SER A 111 -8.93 2.36 7.20
C SER A 111 -8.22 1.46 6.19
N ILE A 112 -7.02 0.97 6.54
CA ILE A 112 -6.26 0.04 5.69
C ILE A 112 -7.02 -1.29 5.53
N ALA A 113 -7.56 -1.82 6.62
CA ALA A 113 -8.35 -3.05 6.63
C ALA A 113 -9.65 -2.97 5.81
N SER A 114 -10.15 -1.76 5.54
CA SER A 114 -11.36 -1.52 4.73
C SER A 114 -11.08 -1.49 3.22
N THR A 115 -9.85 -1.77 2.78
CA THR A 115 -9.55 -1.90 1.35
C THR A 115 -10.30 -3.07 0.72
N PRO A 116 -10.79 -2.95 -0.53
CA PRO A 116 -11.51 -4.01 -1.21
C PRO A 116 -10.78 -5.35 -1.22
N GLY A 117 -9.46 -5.34 -1.45
CA GLY A 117 -8.64 -6.54 -1.49
C GLY A 117 -8.57 -7.26 -0.14
N LEU A 118 -8.38 -6.53 0.95
CA LEU A 118 -8.35 -7.13 2.29
C LEU A 118 -9.74 -7.60 2.74
N GLN A 119 -10.80 -6.87 2.39
CA GLN A 119 -12.17 -7.31 2.64
C GLN A 119 -12.50 -8.60 1.87
N ALA A 120 -12.12 -8.68 0.58
CA ALA A 120 -12.32 -9.88 -0.21
C ALA A 120 -11.60 -11.08 0.41
N MET A 121 -10.34 -10.92 0.83
CA MET A 121 -9.58 -11.96 1.54
C MET A 121 -10.24 -12.38 2.86
N ALA A 122 -10.76 -11.42 3.64
CA ALA A 122 -11.46 -11.70 4.90
C ALA A 122 -12.75 -12.53 4.69
N HIS A 123 -13.39 -12.39 3.52
CA HIS A 123 -14.57 -13.16 3.13
C HIS A 123 -14.26 -14.45 2.35
N GLY A 124 -12.98 -14.84 2.25
CA GLY A 124 -12.54 -16.06 1.57
C GLY A 124 -12.42 -15.94 0.05
N GLY A 125 -12.49 -14.72 -0.49
CA GLY A 125 -12.23 -14.39 -1.89
C GLY A 125 -10.75 -14.11 -2.18
N GLY A 126 -10.42 -13.93 -3.46
CA GLY A 126 -9.09 -13.48 -3.89
C GLY A 126 -8.87 -11.99 -3.66
N TYR A 127 -7.61 -11.57 -3.59
CA TYR A 127 -7.26 -10.15 -3.48
C TYR A 127 -7.73 -9.35 -4.71
N VAL A 128 -8.21 -8.14 -4.47
CA VAL A 128 -8.69 -7.18 -5.48
C VAL A 128 -7.94 -5.87 -5.23
N GLY A 129 -7.13 -5.44 -6.19
CA GLY A 129 -6.43 -4.16 -6.13
C GLY A 129 -7.39 -2.96 -6.07
N TYR A 130 -6.88 -1.79 -5.70
CA TYR A 130 -7.71 -0.61 -5.38
C TYR A 130 -7.38 0.64 -6.18
#